data_AF-A0A9D1XDD3-F1
#
_entry.id   AF-A0A9D1XDD3-F1
#
_cell.length_a   1.000
_cell.length_b   1.000
_cell.length_c   1.000
_cell.angle_alpha   90.00
_cell.angle_beta   90.00
_cell.angle_gamma   90.00
#
_symmetry.space_group_name_H-M   'P 1'
#
loop_
_entity.id
_entity.type
_entity.pdbx_description
1 polymer ?
#
loop_
_entity_poly.entity_id
_entity_poly.type
_entity_poly.pdbx_seq_one_letter_code
_entity_poly.pdbx_strand_id
1 'polypeptide(L)'
;MVDRPHLYLPDWGSTPAKLKEQYGTFENFRATWDSGGSGSTSGTVSDSGSTVICDGQIHANNFCSAGISPDGIRGSRTKKAGVMVLQQALNLDYQAGLSVDGIWGTRSRQALGTHYVTRGERQYLVTAAEILLMLKDYAVNGVESPGIFGSGLEQAVKSYQGANNLAVDGNAGPATFLSLIG
;
A
#
# COMPACT_ATOMS: atom_id res chain seq x y z
N MET A 1 8.47 -20.94 22.01
CA MET A 1 9.03 -19.58 21.87
C MET A 1 10.45 -19.71 21.38
N VAL A 2 10.74 -19.28 20.15
CA VAL A 2 11.92 -18.45 19.86
C VAL A 2 11.51 -17.53 18.72
N ASP A 3 11.56 -16.23 18.99
CA ASP A 3 11.51 -15.13 18.03
C ASP A 3 12.35 -15.42 16.78
N ARG A 4 11.80 -15.14 15.60
CA ARG A 4 12.65 -14.90 14.42
C ARG A 4 13.06 -13.41 14.46
N PRO A 5 14.34 -13.11 14.23
CA PRO A 5 14.90 -11.81 14.55
C PRO A 5 14.41 -10.77 13.54
N HIS A 6 13.59 -9.84 14.00
CA HIS A 6 13.42 -8.57 13.29
C HIS A 6 14.72 -7.80 13.38
N LEU A 7 15.55 -7.91 12.33
CA LEU A 7 16.81 -7.20 12.22
C LEU A 7 16.53 -5.75 11.82
N TYR A 8 16.50 -4.84 12.80
CA TYR A 8 16.42 -3.40 12.54
C TYR A 8 17.78 -2.87 12.08
N LEU A 9 17.81 -2.23 10.91
CA LEU A 9 19.00 -1.55 10.39
C LEU A 9 18.68 -0.14 9.88
N PRO A 10 19.57 0.83 10.14
CA PRO A 10 19.28 2.24 9.89
C PRO A 10 19.38 2.67 8.42
N ASP A 11 20.04 1.92 7.52
CA ASP A 11 20.24 2.31 6.11
C ASP A 11 19.94 1.17 5.11
N TRP A 12 19.20 1.50 4.04
CA TRP A 12 18.61 0.55 3.09
C TRP A 12 19.63 -0.15 2.14
N GLY A 13 20.92 0.18 2.25
CA GLY A 13 22.01 -0.47 1.49
C GLY A 13 22.68 -1.66 2.21
N SER A 14 22.40 -1.88 3.50
CA SER A 14 23.13 -2.87 4.33
C SER A 14 22.51 -4.28 4.35
N THR A 15 21.28 -4.41 3.83
CA THR A 15 20.47 -5.64 3.88
C THR A 15 21.10 -6.81 3.09
N PRO A 16 21.63 -6.62 1.87
CA PRO A 16 22.20 -7.73 1.10
C PRO A 16 23.49 -8.29 1.72
N ALA A 17 24.28 -7.47 2.43
CA ALA A 17 25.53 -7.89 3.04
C ALA A 17 25.29 -8.81 4.25
N LYS A 18 24.37 -8.45 5.14
CA LYS A 18 24.06 -9.24 6.34
C LYS A 18 23.31 -10.53 6.02
N LEU A 19 22.45 -10.51 5.00
CA LEU A 19 21.79 -11.73 4.52
C LEU A 19 22.80 -12.71 3.89
N LYS A 20 23.80 -12.21 3.13
CA LYS A 20 24.89 -13.03 2.61
C LYS A 20 25.83 -13.54 3.71
N GLU A 21 26.10 -12.74 4.74
CA GLU A 21 26.91 -13.14 5.90
C GLU A 21 26.22 -14.24 6.73
N GLN A 22 24.89 -14.16 6.89
CA GLN A 22 24.12 -15.06 7.74
C GLN A 22 23.64 -16.34 7.02
N TYR A 23 23.39 -16.29 5.71
CA TYR A 23 22.83 -17.42 4.94
C TYR A 23 23.66 -17.82 3.70
N GLY A 24 24.70 -17.06 3.37
CA GLY A 24 25.57 -17.33 2.23
C GLY A 24 24.93 -16.96 0.89
N THR A 25 24.08 -17.85 0.36
CA THR A 25 23.40 -17.70 -0.93
C THR A 25 21.91 -17.41 -0.77
N PHE A 26 21.30 -16.85 -1.81
CA PHE A 26 19.88 -16.54 -1.82
C PHE A 26 19.00 -17.82 -1.81
N GLU A 27 19.44 -18.94 -2.41
CA GLU A 27 18.74 -20.22 -2.28
C GLU A 27 18.67 -20.72 -0.83
N ASN A 28 19.76 -20.59 -0.06
CA ASN A 28 19.80 -21.07 1.33
C ASN A 28 18.89 -20.26 2.25
N PHE A 29 18.79 -18.96 2.04
CA PHE A 29 17.82 -18.11 2.75
C PHE A 29 16.38 -18.52 2.44
N ARG A 30 16.08 -18.79 1.16
CA ARG A 30 14.76 -19.22 0.68
C ARG A 30 14.37 -20.61 1.18
N ALA A 31 15.32 -21.54 1.29
CA ALA A 31 15.08 -22.90 1.80
C ALA A 31 14.61 -22.93 3.26
N THR A 32 14.87 -21.88 4.04
CA THR A 32 14.34 -21.75 5.41
C THR A 32 12.83 -21.52 5.49
N TRP A 33 12.17 -21.37 4.34
CA TRP A 33 10.72 -21.23 4.24
C TRP A 33 10.02 -22.55 3.99
N ASP A 34 10.73 -23.55 3.45
CA ASP A 34 10.12 -24.79 2.93
C ASP A 34 10.32 -26.00 3.87
N SER A 35 11.11 -25.86 4.93
CA SER A 35 11.32 -26.93 5.92
C SER A 35 10.23 -26.92 7.00
N GLY A 36 9.03 -27.32 6.61
CA GLY A 36 7.83 -27.31 7.46
C GLY A 36 6.90 -28.53 7.36
N GLY A 37 7.37 -29.68 6.86
CA GLY A 37 6.81 -31.01 7.19
C GLY A 37 5.62 -31.53 6.36
N SER A 38 5.78 -32.74 5.81
CA SER A 38 4.77 -33.55 5.13
C SER A 38 3.89 -34.32 6.13
N GLY A 39 2.57 -34.35 5.92
CA GLY A 39 1.61 -35.17 6.68
C GLY A 39 0.15 -34.91 6.28
N SER A 40 -0.43 -35.82 5.50
CA SER A 40 -1.84 -35.80 5.08
C SER A 40 -2.82 -35.90 6.26
N THR A 41 -3.81 -35.00 6.35
CA THR A 41 -5.19 -35.25 6.83
C THR A 41 -6.09 -34.09 6.38
N SER A 42 -7.30 -34.41 5.93
CA SER A 42 -8.36 -33.49 5.45
C SER A 42 -8.56 -32.26 6.36
N GLY A 43 -8.60 -31.07 5.75
CA GLY A 43 -8.99 -29.81 6.38
C GLY A 43 -9.00 -28.68 5.35
N THR A 44 -10.12 -27.96 5.29
CA THR A 44 -10.57 -27.00 4.29
C THR A 44 -9.89 -25.62 4.42
N VAL A 45 -9.62 -24.99 3.26
CA VAL A 45 -9.29 -23.56 2.98
C VAL A 45 -7.91 -23.03 3.43
N SER A 46 -6.98 -22.88 2.48
CA SER A 46 -5.69 -22.19 2.65
C SER A 46 -5.86 -20.68 2.40
N ASP A 47 -5.98 -19.95 3.50
CA ASP A 47 -6.36 -18.54 3.63
C ASP A 47 -5.12 -17.60 3.63
N SER A 48 -4.38 -17.54 2.52
CA SER A 48 -3.24 -16.63 2.38
C SER A 48 -3.70 -15.31 1.75
N GLY A 49 -3.60 -14.20 2.49
CA GLY A 49 -3.98 -12.86 2.02
C GLY A 49 -3.27 -12.43 0.72
N SER A 50 -3.80 -11.38 0.06
CA SER A 50 -3.26 -10.91 -1.22
C SER A 50 -1.86 -10.31 -1.08
N THR A 51 -0.96 -10.68 -1.99
CA THR A 51 0.39 -10.08 -2.08
C THR A 51 0.32 -8.60 -2.44
N VAL A 52 -0.62 -8.18 -3.28
CA VAL A 52 -0.80 -6.78 -3.68
C VAL A 52 -1.27 -5.94 -2.48
N ILE A 53 -2.21 -6.47 -1.70
CA ILE A 53 -2.65 -5.81 -0.46
C ILE A 53 -1.49 -5.75 0.54
N CYS A 54 -0.72 -6.83 0.67
CA CYS A 54 0.45 -6.90 1.55
C CYS A 54 1.47 -5.81 1.22
N ASP A 55 1.84 -5.68 -0.06
CA ASP A 55 2.74 -4.63 -0.54
C ASP A 55 2.14 -3.24 -0.28
N GLY A 56 0.84 -3.04 -0.53
CA GLY A 56 0.14 -1.80 -0.21
C GLY A 56 0.17 -1.45 1.28
N GLN A 57 0.09 -2.44 2.17
CA GLN A 57 0.21 -2.26 3.62
C GLN A 57 1.64 -1.85 4.03
N ILE A 58 2.66 -2.42 3.39
CA ILE A 58 4.06 -2.01 3.57
C ILE A 58 4.24 -0.55 3.15
N HIS A 59 3.73 -0.16 1.97
CA HIS A 59 3.82 1.22 1.51
C HIS A 59 3.05 2.20 2.40
N ALA A 60 1.86 1.82 2.90
CA ALA A 60 1.12 2.64 3.85
C ALA A 60 1.91 2.87 5.16
N ASN A 61 2.56 1.84 5.69
CA ASN A 61 3.43 1.95 6.86
C ASN A 61 4.60 2.92 6.61
N ASN A 62 5.27 2.81 5.46
CA ASN A 62 6.39 3.68 5.12
C ASN A 62 5.97 5.14 4.86
N PHE A 63 4.81 5.35 4.23
CA PHE A 63 4.37 6.67 3.80
C PHE A 63 3.75 7.50 4.93
N CYS A 64 2.92 6.88 5.78
CA CYS A 64 2.15 7.58 6.81
C CYS A 64 2.29 7.00 8.22
N SER A 65 3.27 6.10 8.45
CA SER A 65 3.50 5.46 9.74
C SER A 65 2.25 4.74 10.29
N ALA A 66 1.48 4.08 9.42
CA ALA A 66 0.19 3.46 9.77
C ALA A 66 0.27 2.38 10.87
N GLY A 67 1.42 1.72 11.03
CA GLY A 67 1.64 0.70 12.07
C GLY A 67 0.71 -0.52 11.94
N ILE A 68 0.42 -0.95 10.72
CA ILE A 68 -0.44 -2.12 10.43
C ILE A 68 0.39 -3.35 10.07
N SER A 69 -0.17 -4.54 10.29
CA SER A 69 0.45 -5.79 9.83
C SER A 69 0.33 -5.88 8.30
N PRO A 70 1.41 -6.17 7.56
CA PRO A 70 1.34 -6.49 6.14
C PRO A 70 0.99 -7.98 5.97
N ASP A 71 -0.29 -8.28 6.18
CA ASP A 71 -0.86 -9.63 6.17
C ASP A 71 -1.64 -9.97 4.89
N GLY A 72 -1.75 -9.01 3.96
CA GLY A 72 -2.52 -9.16 2.72
C GLY A 72 -4.03 -9.09 2.91
N ILE A 73 -4.52 -8.70 4.08
CA ILE A 73 -5.95 -8.66 4.42
C ILE A 73 -6.42 -7.21 4.57
N ARG A 74 -7.43 -6.83 3.79
CA ARG A 74 -8.03 -5.48 3.86
C ARG A 74 -9.04 -5.34 5.01
N GLY A 75 -8.58 -5.54 6.24
CA GLY A 75 -9.38 -5.37 7.46
C GLY A 75 -9.59 -3.90 7.86
N SER A 76 -10.23 -3.70 9.02
CA SER A 76 -10.54 -2.35 9.55
C SER A 76 -9.28 -1.47 9.73
N ARG A 77 -8.16 -2.06 10.14
CA ARG A 77 -6.86 -1.37 10.26
C ARG A 77 -6.34 -0.90 8.91
N THR A 78 -6.42 -1.74 7.88
CA THR A 78 -6.00 -1.41 6.51
C THR A 78 -6.87 -0.31 5.90
N LYS A 79 -8.18 -0.33 6.14
CA LYS A 79 -9.09 0.76 5.74
C LYS A 79 -8.72 2.08 6.42
N LYS A 80 -8.46 2.06 7.73
CA LYS A 80 -8.00 3.22 8.49
C LYS A 80 -6.66 3.75 7.93
N ALA A 81 -5.74 2.86 7.59
CA ALA A 81 -4.46 3.25 6.96
C ALA A 81 -4.66 3.91 5.60
N GLY A 82 -5.63 3.47 4.78
CA GLY A 82 -5.98 4.15 3.53
C GLY A 82 -6.39 5.61 3.76
N VAL A 83 -7.15 5.89 4.82
CA VAL A 83 -7.49 7.27 5.21
C VAL A 83 -6.25 8.05 5.61
N MET A 84 -5.34 7.46 6.39
CA MET A 84 -4.07 8.08 6.79
C MET A 84 -3.19 8.42 5.57
N VAL A 85 -3.11 7.52 4.59
CA VAL A 85 -2.37 7.74 3.34
C VAL A 85 -2.89 8.99 2.63
N LEU A 86 -4.21 9.13 2.48
CA LEU A 86 -4.78 10.30 1.81
C LEU A 86 -4.57 11.59 2.62
N GLN A 87 -4.73 11.54 3.95
CA GLN A 87 -4.44 12.69 4.83
C GLN A 87 -2.97 13.14 4.71
N GLN A 88 -2.03 12.19 4.68
CA GLN A 88 -0.60 12.46 4.55
C GLN A 88 -0.27 13.12 3.20
N ALA A 89 -0.83 12.62 2.10
CA ALA A 89 -0.62 13.21 0.78
C ALA A 89 -1.16 14.64 0.69
N LEU A 90 -2.37 14.90 1.20
CA LEU A 90 -2.95 16.25 1.23
C LEU A 90 -2.11 17.23 2.08
N ASN A 91 -1.50 16.75 3.16
CA ASN A 91 -0.57 17.55 3.94
C ASN A 91 0.71 17.89 3.17
N LEU A 92 1.26 16.94 2.43
CA LEU A 92 2.52 17.12 1.70
C LEU A 92 2.36 18.00 0.45
N ASP A 93 1.29 17.82 -0.33
CA ASP A 93 1.06 18.59 -1.55
C ASP A 93 0.43 19.97 -1.29
N TYR A 94 -0.48 20.06 -0.32
CA TYR A 94 -1.34 21.24 -0.15
C TYR A 94 -1.25 21.88 1.23
N GLN A 95 -0.29 21.44 2.07
CA GLN A 95 -0.07 21.99 3.42
C GLN A 95 -1.35 22.02 4.28
N ALA A 96 -2.22 21.02 4.11
CA ALA A 96 -3.58 21.01 4.66
C ALA A 96 -3.67 21.03 6.20
N GLY A 97 -2.58 20.72 6.92
CA GLY A 97 -2.54 20.74 8.38
C GLY A 97 -3.55 19.78 9.03
N LEU A 98 -3.72 18.60 8.43
CA LEU A 98 -4.57 17.52 8.93
C LEU A 98 -3.80 16.68 9.95
N SER A 99 -4.51 16.19 10.97
CA SER A 99 -4.05 15.05 11.75
C SER A 99 -4.07 13.80 10.85
N VAL A 100 -2.97 13.05 10.82
CA VAL A 100 -2.85 11.78 10.09
C VAL A 100 -3.31 10.66 11.02
N ASP A 101 -4.61 10.62 11.29
CA ASP A 101 -5.23 9.80 12.32
C ASP A 101 -6.14 8.68 11.78
N GLY A 102 -6.38 8.69 10.46
CA GLY A 102 -7.25 7.74 9.79
C GLY A 102 -8.74 8.00 9.98
N ILE A 103 -9.12 9.21 10.42
CA ILE A 103 -10.51 9.64 10.59
C ILE A 103 -10.90 10.58 9.45
N TRP A 104 -11.80 10.14 8.57
CA TRP A 104 -12.24 10.95 7.44
C TRP A 104 -13.34 11.95 7.83
N GLY A 105 -12.93 13.06 8.43
CA GLY A 105 -13.82 14.13 8.90
C GLY A 105 -13.98 15.32 7.93
N THR A 106 -14.68 16.35 8.39
CA THR A 106 -14.95 17.58 7.63
C THR A 106 -13.67 18.26 7.13
N ARG A 107 -12.62 18.32 7.97
CA ARG A 107 -11.32 18.91 7.59
C ARG A 107 -10.69 18.15 6.42
N SER A 108 -10.65 16.83 6.48
CA SER A 108 -10.08 16.00 5.41
C SER A 108 -10.89 16.10 4.12
N ARG A 109 -12.22 16.12 4.21
CA ARG A 109 -13.11 16.33 3.06
C ARG A 109 -12.89 17.69 2.40
N GLN A 110 -12.76 18.75 3.19
CA GLN A 110 -12.47 20.10 2.69
C GLN A 110 -11.08 20.19 2.05
N ALA A 111 -10.08 19.56 2.67
CA ALA A 111 -8.72 19.52 2.15
C ALA A 111 -8.62 18.75 0.83
N LEU A 112 -9.39 17.67 0.64
CA LEU A 112 -9.48 17.00 -0.67
C LEU A 112 -10.16 17.90 -1.71
N GLY A 113 -11.23 18.59 -1.33
CA GLY A 113 -11.89 19.58 -2.18
C GLY A 113 -12.19 19.05 -3.59
N THR A 114 -11.65 19.74 -4.60
CA THR A 114 -11.70 19.36 -6.02
C THR A 114 -10.36 18.85 -6.54
N HIS A 115 -9.40 18.55 -5.66
CA HIS A 115 -8.10 18.03 -6.06
C HIS A 115 -8.26 16.66 -6.72
N TYR A 116 -7.49 16.47 -7.78
CA TYR A 116 -7.42 15.23 -8.53
C TYR A 116 -5.98 15.02 -9.00
N VAL A 117 -5.67 13.81 -9.43
CA VAL A 117 -4.46 13.51 -10.19
C VAL A 117 -4.79 12.90 -11.55
N THR A 118 -4.00 13.25 -12.56
CA THR A 118 -4.12 12.72 -13.93
C THR A 118 -2.77 12.44 -14.56
N ARG A 119 -2.79 11.79 -15.73
CA ARG A 119 -1.60 11.35 -16.46
C ARG A 119 -0.61 12.49 -16.71
N GLY A 120 0.66 12.21 -16.39
CA GLY A 120 1.78 13.13 -16.56
C GLY A 120 2.09 13.97 -15.32
N GLU A 121 1.26 13.91 -14.27
CA GLU A 121 1.52 14.63 -13.03
C GLU A 121 2.50 13.89 -12.11
N ARG A 122 3.17 14.66 -11.25
CA ARG A 122 4.04 14.16 -10.19
C ARG A 122 3.76 14.89 -8.89
N GLN A 123 3.14 14.21 -7.93
CA GLN A 123 2.76 14.76 -6.62
C GLN A 123 2.50 13.64 -5.60
N TYR A 124 2.46 13.94 -4.31
CA TYR A 124 2.24 12.92 -3.26
C TYR A 124 0.83 12.32 -3.28
N LEU A 125 -0.15 13.01 -3.88
CA LEU A 125 -1.50 12.51 -4.14
C LEU A 125 -1.50 11.38 -5.18
N VAL A 126 -0.48 11.32 -6.05
CA VAL A 126 -0.24 10.17 -6.93
C VAL A 126 0.23 8.97 -6.11
N THR A 127 1.20 9.18 -5.21
CA THR A 127 1.65 8.13 -4.25
C THR A 127 0.46 7.57 -3.47
N ALA A 128 -0.46 8.44 -3.03
CA ALA A 128 -1.68 7.99 -2.36
C ALA A 128 -2.56 7.15 -3.29
N ALA A 129 -2.75 7.54 -4.56
CA ALA A 129 -3.54 6.75 -5.52
C ALA A 129 -2.95 5.35 -5.73
N GLU A 130 -1.63 5.24 -5.90
CA GLU A 130 -0.91 3.98 -6.05
C GLU A 130 -1.11 3.05 -4.85
N ILE A 131 -0.83 3.54 -3.64
CA ILE A 131 -0.99 2.76 -2.40
C ILE A 131 -2.44 2.33 -2.21
N LEU A 132 -3.39 3.25 -2.42
CA LEU A 132 -4.81 2.97 -2.22
C LEU A 132 -5.37 1.93 -3.20
N LEU A 133 -4.90 1.94 -4.44
CA LEU A 133 -5.22 0.90 -5.43
C LEU A 133 -4.68 -0.46 -4.98
N MET A 134 -3.43 -0.52 -4.50
CA MET A 134 -2.86 -1.75 -3.96
C MET A 134 -3.66 -2.28 -2.76
N LEU A 135 -4.08 -1.38 -1.86
CA LEU A 135 -4.95 -1.74 -0.73
C LEU A 135 -6.35 -2.22 -1.17
N LYS A 136 -6.74 -2.00 -2.42
CA LYS A 136 -7.97 -2.51 -3.05
C LYS A 136 -7.70 -3.71 -3.98
N ASP A 137 -6.49 -4.27 -3.93
CA ASP A 137 -6.05 -5.41 -4.74
C ASP A 137 -5.82 -5.10 -6.23
N TYR A 138 -5.54 -3.84 -6.57
CA TYR A 138 -5.18 -3.41 -7.92
C TYR A 138 -3.66 -3.22 -8.00
N ALA A 139 -3.01 -4.03 -8.82
CA ALA A 139 -1.57 -3.93 -9.04
C ALA A 139 -1.22 -2.61 -9.76
N VAL A 140 -0.11 -2.01 -9.32
CA VAL A 140 0.51 -0.83 -9.93
C VAL A 140 1.99 -1.14 -10.19
N ASN A 141 2.62 -0.41 -11.12
CA ASN A 141 4.01 -0.68 -11.53
C ASN A 141 5.03 -0.07 -10.55
N GLY A 142 4.85 -0.30 -9.25
CA GLY A 142 5.62 0.32 -8.18
C GLY A 142 4.92 1.52 -7.54
N VAL A 143 5.55 2.05 -6.48
CA VAL A 143 5.11 3.23 -5.75
C VAL A 143 6.30 4.16 -5.61
N GLU A 144 6.21 5.37 -6.18
CA GLU A 144 7.20 6.42 -5.99
C GLU A 144 6.72 7.48 -4.99
N SER A 145 7.64 8.23 -4.40
CA SER A 145 7.33 9.30 -3.44
C SER A 145 8.22 10.53 -3.71
N PRO A 146 7.70 11.60 -4.35
CA PRO A 146 6.34 11.72 -4.90
C PRO A 146 6.14 10.83 -6.14
N GLY A 147 4.92 10.31 -6.27
CA GLY A 147 4.47 9.39 -7.33
C GLY A 147 4.37 10.05 -8.70
N ILE A 148 4.48 9.27 -9.77
CA ILE A 148 4.33 9.75 -11.15
C ILE A 148 3.14 9.06 -11.80
N PHE A 149 2.16 9.85 -12.25
CA PHE A 149 0.95 9.31 -12.85
C PHE A 149 1.22 8.84 -14.29
N GLY A 150 1.82 7.66 -14.42
CA GLY A 150 2.15 7.02 -15.68
C GLY A 150 0.95 6.32 -16.33
N SER A 151 1.18 5.73 -17.50
CA SER A 151 0.16 4.98 -18.24
C SER A 151 -0.32 3.73 -17.49
N GLY A 152 0.54 3.08 -16.70
CA GLY A 152 0.16 1.94 -15.87
C GLY A 152 -0.83 2.32 -14.78
N LEU A 153 -0.60 3.44 -14.09
CA LEU A 153 -1.52 3.95 -13.08
C LEU A 153 -2.84 4.41 -13.69
N GLU A 154 -2.81 5.08 -14.85
CA GLU A 154 -4.02 5.45 -15.60
C GLU A 154 -4.90 4.23 -15.89
N GLN A 155 -4.30 3.12 -16.33
CA GLN A 155 -5.04 1.89 -16.61
C GLN A 155 -5.62 1.26 -15.33
N ALA A 156 -4.86 1.26 -14.23
CA ALA A 156 -5.34 0.77 -12.94
C ALA A 156 -6.52 1.61 -12.42
N VAL A 157 -6.44 2.94 -12.53
CA VAL A 157 -7.55 3.84 -12.17
C VAL A 157 -8.79 3.57 -13.03
N LYS A 158 -8.66 3.46 -14.35
CA LYS A 158 -9.80 3.15 -15.23
C LYS A 158 -10.44 1.80 -14.89
N SER A 159 -9.61 0.78 -14.65
CA SER A 159 -10.08 -0.55 -14.23
C SER A 159 -10.86 -0.48 -12.91
N TYR A 160 -10.30 0.22 -11.91
CA TYR A 160 -10.96 0.44 -10.63
C TYR A 160 -12.29 1.18 -10.79
N GLN A 161 -12.32 2.27 -11.55
CA GLN A 161 -13.52 3.06 -11.81
C GLN A 161 -14.63 2.23 -12.45
N GLY A 162 -14.29 1.45 -13.48
CA GLY A 162 -15.25 0.59 -14.17
C GLY A 162 -15.83 -0.50 -13.25
N ALA A 163 -15.01 -1.09 -12.40
CA ALA A 163 -15.45 -2.12 -11.44
C ALA A 163 -16.28 -1.56 -10.27
N ASN A 164 -16.16 -0.27 -9.95
CA ASN A 164 -16.80 0.36 -8.79
C ASN A 164 -17.92 1.33 -9.18
N ASN A 165 -18.43 1.27 -10.41
CA ASN A 165 -19.51 2.12 -10.93
C ASN A 165 -19.21 3.63 -10.83
N LEU A 166 -17.95 4.01 -11.06
CA LEU A 166 -17.52 5.40 -11.17
C LEU A 166 -17.43 5.83 -12.64
N ALA A 167 -17.36 7.13 -12.90
CA ALA A 167 -17.01 7.62 -14.22
C ALA A 167 -15.59 7.13 -14.59
N VAL A 168 -15.44 6.49 -15.76
CA VAL A 168 -14.18 5.91 -16.23
C VAL A 168 -13.39 6.96 -17.01
N ASP A 169 -12.98 8.02 -16.32
CA ASP A 169 -12.23 9.14 -16.90
C ASP A 169 -10.70 8.95 -16.81
N GLY A 170 -10.22 7.99 -16.01
CA GLY A 170 -8.80 7.75 -15.77
C GLY A 170 -8.13 8.77 -14.85
N ASN A 171 -8.91 9.66 -14.24
CA ASN A 171 -8.44 10.62 -13.25
C ASN A 171 -8.76 10.09 -11.84
N ALA A 172 -7.79 10.13 -10.92
CA ALA A 172 -8.13 9.91 -9.52
C ALA A 172 -8.61 11.24 -8.93
N GLY A 173 -9.90 11.51 -9.05
CA GLY A 173 -10.58 12.66 -8.43
C GLY A 173 -11.25 12.31 -7.09
N PRO A 174 -12.01 13.25 -6.49
CA PRO A 174 -12.61 13.05 -5.18
C PRO A 174 -13.50 11.81 -5.09
N ALA A 175 -14.31 11.51 -6.11
CA ALA A 175 -15.13 10.30 -6.14
C ALA A 175 -14.29 9.01 -6.09
N THR A 176 -13.20 8.96 -6.87
CA THR A 176 -12.24 7.86 -6.88
C THR A 176 -11.58 7.69 -5.51
N PHE A 177 -11.04 8.77 -4.94
CA PHE A 177 -10.40 8.72 -3.62
C PHE A 177 -11.34 8.31 -2.48
N LEU A 178 -12.57 8.82 -2.47
CA LEU A 178 -13.57 8.45 -1.48
C LEU A 178 -13.96 6.96 -1.57
N SER A 179 -14.05 6.42 -2.79
CA SER A 179 -14.31 4.99 -3.01
C SER A 179 -13.12 4.12 -2.57
N LEU A 180 -11.90 4.58 -2.83
CA LEU A 180 -10.67 3.87 -2.47
C LEU A 180 -10.47 3.74 -0.95
N ILE A 181 -10.82 4.77 -0.17
CA ILE A 181 -10.70 4.74 1.30
C ILE A 181 -11.86 4.00 2.00
N GLY A 182 -12.99 3.76 1.32
CA GLY A 182 -14.17 3.03 1.84
C GLY A 182 -13.97 1.51 2.01
#